data_AF-A0A7J9CD70-F1
#
_entry.id   AF-A0A7J9CD70-F1
#
_cell.length_a   1.000
_cell.length_b   1.000
_cell.length_c   1.000
_cell.angle_alpha   90.00
_cell.angle_beta   90.00
_cell.angle_gamma   90.00
#
_symmetry.space_group_name_H-M   'P 1'
#
loop_
_entity.id
_entity.type
_entity.pdbx_description
1 polymer ?
#
loop_
_entity_poly.entity_id
_entity_poly.type
_entity_poly.pdbx_seq_one_letter_code
_entity_poly.pdbx_strand_id
1 'polypeptide(L)'
;MKSFDTLDNWHDEFLKQANPADPRTFPFILLGNKIDIDGGNSRVVSEKKAKDWCASKGNMPYFETSAKEDINVDAAFLCIAKTALANEREQDM
;
A
#
# COMPACT_ATOMS: atom_id res chain seq x y z
N MET A 1 -10.00 -0.29 13.08
CA MET A 1 -8.75 -1.00 13.46
C MET A 1 -8.65 -2.34 12.75
N LYS A 2 -9.66 -3.23 12.87
CA LYS A 2 -9.70 -4.55 12.22
C LYS A 2 -9.14 -4.60 10.78
N SER A 3 -9.54 -3.68 9.89
CA SER A 3 -9.04 -3.64 8.51
C SER A 3 -7.53 -3.37 8.37
N PHE A 4 -6.98 -2.53 9.26
CA PHE A 4 -5.55 -2.28 9.31
C PHE A 4 -4.81 -3.44 9.97
N ASP A 5 -5.37 -4.00 11.05
CA ASP A 5 -4.74 -5.11 11.77
C ASP A 5 -4.66 -6.39 10.91
N THR A 6 -5.50 -6.51 9.87
CA THR A 6 -5.41 -7.62 8.89
C THR A 6 -4.33 -7.45 7.83
N LEU A 7 -3.64 -6.32 7.74
CA LEU A 7 -2.65 -6.06 6.69
C LEU A 7 -1.46 -7.01 6.73
N ASP A 8 -0.99 -7.39 7.92
CA ASP A 8 0.10 -8.37 8.06
C ASP A 8 -0.29 -9.72 7.45
N ASN A 9 -1.50 -10.20 7.75
CA ASN A 9 -2.00 -11.45 7.19
C ASN A 9 -2.14 -11.38 5.66
N TRP A 10 -2.73 -10.29 5.13
CA TRP A 10 -2.89 -10.11 3.69
C TRP A 10 -1.55 -10.06 2.95
N HIS A 11 -0.57 -9.34 3.50
CA HIS A 11 0.76 -9.23 2.91
C HIS A 11 1.46 -10.58 2.89
N ASP A 12 1.45 -11.30 4.01
CA ASP A 12 2.15 -12.59 4.13
C ASP A 12 1.47 -13.69 3.31
N GLU A 13 0.12 -13.73 3.28
CA GLU A 13 -0.63 -14.64 2.43
C GLU A 13 -0.40 -14.39 0.94
N PHE A 14 -0.35 -13.12 0.52
CA PHE A 14 -0.05 -12.78 -0.87
C PHE A 14 1.33 -13.31 -1.26
N LEU A 15 2.38 -13.00 -0.48
CA LEU A 15 3.73 -13.44 -0.79
C LEU A 15 3.85 -14.97 -0.84
N LYS A 16 3.14 -15.67 0.06
CA LYS A 16 3.12 -17.13 0.10
C LYS A 16 2.42 -17.75 -1.10
N GLN A 17 1.29 -17.19 -1.55
CA GLN A 17 0.47 -17.76 -2.62
C GLN A 17 0.95 -17.34 -4.01
N ALA A 18 1.30 -16.07 -4.18
CA ALA A 18 1.80 -15.55 -5.45
C ALA A 18 3.24 -16.02 -5.74
N ASN A 19 4.01 -16.33 -4.69
CA ASN A 19 5.39 -16.80 -4.77
C ASN A 19 6.24 -16.00 -5.80
N PRO A 20 6.34 -14.68 -5.65
CA PRO A 20 7.10 -13.84 -6.57
C PRO A 20 8.60 -14.20 -6.52
N ALA A 21 9.32 -13.87 -7.60
CA ALA A 21 10.74 -14.22 -7.75
C ALA A 21 11.63 -13.66 -6.61
N ASP A 22 11.45 -12.39 -6.24
CA ASP A 22 11.99 -11.83 -4.99
C ASP A 22 10.86 -11.19 -4.16
N PRO A 23 10.41 -11.88 -3.09
CA PRO A 23 9.38 -11.36 -2.18
C PRO A 23 9.74 -10.05 -1.49
N ARG A 24 11.02 -9.71 -1.36
CA ARG A 24 11.48 -8.52 -0.63
C ARG A 24 11.37 -7.25 -1.47
N THR A 25 11.39 -7.39 -2.79
CA THR A 25 11.31 -6.26 -3.74
C THR A 25 9.97 -6.20 -4.46
N PHE A 26 9.09 -7.20 -4.27
CA PHE A 26 7.77 -7.21 -4.89
C PHE A 26 7.03 -5.87 -4.63
N PRO A 27 6.55 -5.21 -5.69
CA PRO A 27 6.00 -3.87 -5.57
C PRO A 27 4.63 -3.92 -4.88
N PHE A 28 4.56 -3.31 -3.69
CA PHE A 28 3.31 -3.06 -2.97
C PHE A 28 3.08 -1.57 -2.78
N ILE A 29 1.83 -1.19 -2.59
CA ILE A 29 1.42 0.13 -2.08
C ILE A 29 0.33 -0.06 -1.02
N LEU A 30 0.31 0.80 0.01
CA LEU A 30 -0.76 0.83 1.01
C LEU A 30 -1.72 1.98 0.73
N LEU A 31 -3.03 1.70 0.75
CA LEU A 31 -4.08 2.70 0.57
C LEU A 31 -4.91 2.89 1.84
N GLY A 32 -4.83 4.08 2.44
CA GLY A 32 -5.77 4.56 3.44
C GLY A 32 -6.99 5.17 2.76
N ASN A 33 -8.01 4.37 2.46
CA ASN A 33 -9.17 4.82 1.70
C ASN A 33 -10.26 5.48 2.60
N LYS A 34 -11.15 6.23 1.96
CA LYS A 34 -12.33 6.91 2.54
C LYS A 34 -12.02 8.12 3.41
N ILE A 35 -11.02 8.91 3.03
CA ILE A 35 -10.68 10.14 3.75
C ILE A 35 -11.76 11.22 3.68
N ASP A 36 -12.72 11.08 2.77
CA ASP A 36 -13.91 11.93 2.65
C ASP A 36 -14.89 11.77 3.82
N ILE A 37 -14.85 10.64 4.53
CA ILE A 37 -15.79 10.36 5.61
C ILE A 37 -15.50 11.26 6.81
N ASP A 38 -16.49 12.07 7.17
CA ASP A 38 -16.51 12.91 8.37
C ASP A 38 -15.27 13.82 8.50
N GLY A 39 -14.70 14.25 7.36
CA GLY A 39 -13.46 15.04 7.34
C GLY A 39 -12.28 14.38 8.06
N GLY A 40 -12.29 13.05 8.22
CA GLY A 40 -11.29 12.30 8.95
C GLY A 40 -11.54 12.17 10.47
N ASN A 41 -12.63 12.71 11.02
CA ASN A 41 -12.91 12.64 12.46
C ASN A 41 -13.19 11.21 12.96
N SER A 42 -13.70 10.33 12.10
CA SER A 42 -13.89 8.90 12.43
C SER A 42 -12.62 8.07 12.29
N ARG A 43 -11.45 8.69 12.08
CA ARG A 43 -10.17 8.01 11.88
C ARG A 43 -9.70 7.33 13.16
N VAL A 44 -9.50 6.02 13.07
CA VAL A 44 -8.97 5.19 14.17
C VAL A 44 -7.56 4.67 13.91
N VAL A 45 -6.99 4.97 12.74
CA VAL A 45 -5.60 4.66 12.38
C VAL A 45 -4.94 5.96 11.97
N SER A 46 -3.98 6.41 12.77
CA SER A 46 -3.21 7.61 12.46
C SER A 46 -2.33 7.39 11.24
N GLU A 47 -2.06 8.48 10.53
CA GLU A 47 -1.11 8.48 9.40
C GLU A 47 0.26 7.94 9.83
N LYS A 48 0.73 8.31 11.04
CA LYS A 48 1.98 7.79 11.60
C LYS A 48 1.96 6.27 11.70
N LYS A 49 0.90 5.67 12.23
CA LYS A 49 0.80 4.20 12.37
C LYS A 49 0.84 3.50 11.01
N ALA A 50 0.19 4.07 9.99
CA ALA A 50 0.24 3.54 8.63
C ALA A 50 1.64 3.62 8.03
N LYS A 51 2.31 4.78 8.16
CA LYS A 51 3.69 4.97 7.69
C LYS A 51 4.70 4.07 8.41
N ASP A 52 4.56 3.89 9.72
CA ASP A 52 5.42 2.99 10.49
C ASP A 52 5.30 1.54 10.00
N TRP A 53 4.09 1.09 9.67
CA TRP A 53 3.87 -0.23 9.08
C TRP A 53 4.46 -0.34 7.67
N CYS A 54 4.29 0.68 6.82
CA CYS A 54 4.94 0.70 5.52
C CYS A 54 6.47 0.63 5.62
N ALA A 55 7.06 1.35 6.58
CA ALA A 55 8.51 1.32 6.82
C ALA A 55 8.99 -0.07 7.23
N SER A 56 8.23 -0.82 8.03
CA SER A 56 8.58 -2.19 8.42
C SER A 56 8.44 -3.22 7.29
N LYS A 57 7.71 -2.89 6.22
CA LYS A 57 7.49 -3.72 5.03
C LYS A 57 8.31 -3.26 3.81
N GLY A 58 9.53 -2.79 4.03
CA GLY A 58 10.44 -2.39 2.94
C GLY A 58 10.19 -0.98 2.41
N ASN A 59 9.71 -0.07 3.26
CA ASN A 59 9.43 1.33 2.90
C ASN A 59 8.39 1.46 1.77
N MET A 60 7.30 0.69 1.89
CA MET A 60 6.19 0.66 0.97
C MET A 60 5.55 2.06 0.79
N PRO A 61 5.26 2.54 -0.43
CA PRO A 61 4.54 3.80 -0.61
C PRO A 61 3.15 3.74 0.03
N TYR A 62 2.74 4.83 0.67
CA TYR A 62 1.44 4.99 1.33
C TYR A 62 0.68 6.17 0.72
N PHE A 63 -0.59 5.97 0.41
CA PHE A 63 -1.48 7.02 -0.09
C PHE A 63 -2.76 7.07 0.74
N GLU A 64 -3.18 8.29 1.07
CA GLU A 64 -4.52 8.57 1.57
C GLU A 64 -5.43 8.82 0.37
N THR A 65 -6.54 8.09 0.26
CA THR A 65 -7.39 8.10 -0.94
C THR A 65 -8.85 8.30 -0.60
N SER A 66 -9.58 8.88 -1.55
CA SER A 66 -11.05 8.86 -1.57
C SER A 66 -11.49 8.39 -2.95
N ALA A 67 -12.00 7.17 -3.03
CA ALA A 67 -12.61 6.68 -4.27
C ALA A 67 -13.88 7.47 -4.65
N LYS A 68 -14.56 8.07 -3.66
CA LYS A 68 -15.79 8.85 -3.87
C LYS A 68 -15.51 10.22 -4.48
N GLU A 69 -14.44 10.86 -4.03
CA GLU A 69 -14.06 12.22 -4.42
C GLU A 69 -12.88 12.26 -5.40
N ASP A 70 -12.47 11.08 -5.90
CA ASP A 70 -11.35 10.91 -6.82
C ASP A 70 -10.02 11.50 -6.31
N ILE A 71 -9.75 11.31 -5.00
CA ILE A 71 -8.53 11.81 -4.37
C ILE A 71 -7.47 10.73 -4.38
N ASN A 72 -6.32 11.05 -5.00
CA ASN A 72 -5.09 10.25 -5.04
C ASN A 72 -5.21 8.84 -5.66
N VAL A 73 -6.34 8.51 -6.30
CA VAL A 73 -6.55 7.21 -6.96
C VAL A 73 -5.56 7.06 -8.12
N ASP A 74 -5.55 8.00 -9.06
CA ASP A 74 -4.64 7.99 -10.21
C ASP A 74 -3.16 8.02 -9.79
N ALA A 75 -2.82 8.85 -8.79
CA ALA A 75 -1.46 8.95 -8.29
C ALA A 75 -0.97 7.61 -7.71
N ALA A 76 -1.82 6.91 -6.96
CA ALA A 76 -1.49 5.60 -6.41
C ALA A 76 -1.28 4.54 -7.50
N PHE A 77 -2.20 4.44 -8.46
CA PHE A 77 -2.08 3.50 -9.58
C PHE A 77 -0.86 3.79 -10.46
N LEU A 78 -0.60 5.06 -10.76
CA LEU A 78 0.59 5.46 -11.52
C LEU A 78 1.89 5.12 -10.78
N CYS A 79 1.92 5.30 -9.45
CA CYS A 79 3.07 4.94 -8.63
C CYS A 79 3.37 3.46 -8.73
N ILE A 80 2.39 2.58 -8.47
CA ILE A 80 2.63 1.14 -8.47
C ILE A 80 3.01 0.62 -9.86
N ALA A 81 2.40 1.16 -10.93
CA ALA A 81 2.76 0.81 -12.29
C ALA A 81 4.23 1.16 -12.61
N LYS A 82 4.70 2.35 -12.20
CA LYS A 82 6.10 2.76 -12.35
C LYS A 82 7.05 1.89 -11.54
N THR A 83 6.71 1.59 -10.28
CA THR A 83 7.53 0.75 -9.40
C THR A 83 7.64 -0.69 -9.93
N ALA A 84 6.55 -1.25 -10.46
CA ALA A 84 6.57 -2.57 -11.08
C ALA A 84 7.49 -2.62 -12.31
N LEU A 85 7.38 -1.64 -13.22
CA LEU A 85 8.24 -1.54 -14.40
C LEU A 85 9.73 -1.38 -14.03
N ALA A 86 10.04 -0.67 -12.94
CA ALA A 86 11.42 -0.56 -12.46
C ALA A 86 11.94 -1.89 -11.90
N ASN A 87 11.12 -2.61 -11.14
CA ASN A 87 11.47 -3.93 -10.59
C ASN A 87 11.72 -4.97 -11.67
N GLU A 88 10.91 -5.03 -12.73
CA GLU A 88 11.12 -5.94 -13.86
C GLU A 88 12.49 -5.70 -14.51
N ARG A 89 12.85 -4.44 -14.76
CA ARG A 89 14.15 -4.08 -15.33
C ARG A 89 15.33 -4.48 -14.45
N GLU A 90 15.18 -4.41 -13.13
CA GLU A 90 16.22 -4.82 -12.18
C GLU A 90 16.38 -6.35 -12.11
N GLN A 91 15.32 -7.12 -12.37
CA GLN A 91 15.38 -8.58 -12.41
C GLN A 91 15.98 -9.12 -13.72
N ASP A 92 15.85 -8.37 -14.81
CA ASP A 92 16.40 -8.71 -16.14
C ASP A 92 17.89 -8.36 -16.32
N MET A 93 18.50 -7.61 -15.38
CA MET A 93 19.92 -7.22 -15.37
C MET A 93 20.79 -8.18 -14.56
#